data_AF-Q2W472-F1
#
_entry.id   AF-Q2W472-F1
#
_cell.length_a   1.000
_cell.length_b   1.000
_cell.length_c   1.000
_cell.angle_alpha   90.00
_cell.angle_beta   90.00
_cell.angle_gamma   90.00
#
_symmetry.space_group_name_H-M   'P 1'
#
loop_
_entity.id
_entity.type
_entity.pdbx_description
1 polymer ?
#
loop_
_entity_poly.entity_id
_entity_poly.type
_entity_poly.pdbx_seq_one_letter_code
_entity_poly.pdbx_strand_id
1 'polypeptide(L)'
;MMPTDWSALERRLDLATGADSDLDRDLAAAFALAEAPFTSSVADCRALAEAALPGLRLHLGYGASGMFPYASLSGDGLCVMSESPTVPLAILRSVMAARTARARSAPPAA
;
A
#
# COMPACT_ATOMS: atom_id res chain seq x y z
N MET A 1 -3.73 21.38 -8.06
CA MET A 1 -3.58 20.06 -7.42
C MET A 1 -3.13 20.32 -5.99
N MET A 2 -3.98 20.05 -5.01
CA MET A 2 -3.57 20.14 -3.60
C MET A 2 -2.55 19.02 -3.30
N PRO A 3 -1.54 19.26 -2.45
CA PRO A 3 -0.63 18.19 -2.06
C PRO A 3 -1.42 17.07 -1.40
N THR A 4 -1.21 15.83 -1.85
CA THR A 4 -1.82 14.64 -1.26
C THR A 4 -1.43 14.54 0.22
N ASP A 5 -2.41 14.51 1.12
CA ASP A 5 -2.18 14.28 2.54
C ASP A 5 -1.96 12.78 2.80
N TRP A 6 -0.70 12.37 2.67
CA TRP A 6 -0.28 10.98 2.82
C TRP A 6 -0.53 10.44 4.23
N SER A 7 -0.39 11.28 5.26
CA SER A 7 -0.59 10.86 6.65
C SER A 7 -2.06 10.63 6.97
N ALA A 8 -2.97 11.42 6.37
CA ALA A 8 -4.40 11.17 6.48
C ALA A 8 -4.82 9.88 5.76
N LEU A 9 -4.27 9.61 4.57
CA LEU A 9 -4.55 8.41 3.80
C LEU A 9 -4.07 7.14 4.51
N GLU A 10 -2.83 7.15 5.03
CA GLU A 10 -2.26 6.05 5.82
C GLU A 10 -3.14 5.71 7.03
N ARG A 11 -3.56 6.72 7.80
CA ARG A 11 -4.44 6.53 8.96
C ARG A 11 -5.78 5.91 8.59
N ARG A 12 -6.39 6.34 7.48
CA ARG A 12 -7.67 5.76 7.04
C ARG A 12 -7.51 4.31 6.60
N LEU A 13 -6.41 3.98 5.93
CA LEU A 13 -6.09 2.61 5.54
C LEU A 13 -5.81 1.69 6.74
N ASP A 14 -5.21 2.23 7.81
CA ASP A 14 -5.01 1.50 9.08
C ASP A 14 -6.31 1.21 9.83
N LEU A 15 -7.33 2.05 9.65
CA LEU A 15 -8.66 1.86 10.24
C LEU A 15 -9.60 1.01 9.38
N ALA A 16 -9.30 0.86 8.08
CA ALA A 16 -10.10 0.06 7.18
C ALA A 16 -10.12 -1.43 7.58
N THR A 17 -11.29 -2.05 7.51
CA THR A 17 -11.51 -3.48 7.81
C THR A 17 -11.99 -4.28 6.60
N GLY A 18 -12.29 -3.62 5.48
CA GLY A 18 -12.75 -4.24 4.25
C GLY A 18 -12.78 -3.26 3.08
N ALA A 19 -13.66 -3.53 2.12
CA ALA A 19 -13.86 -2.70 0.93
C ALA A 19 -14.35 -1.30 1.30
N ASP A 20 -13.78 -0.28 0.65
CA ASP A 20 -14.11 1.13 0.84
C ASP A 20 -13.84 1.91 -0.46
N SER A 21 -14.91 2.29 -1.14
CA SER A 21 -14.85 2.99 -2.43
C SER A 21 -14.33 4.42 -2.33
N ASP A 22 -14.46 5.07 -1.18
CA ASP A 22 -13.90 6.41 -0.98
C ASP A 22 -12.38 6.31 -0.81
N LEU A 23 -11.90 5.30 -0.08
CA LEU A 23 -10.48 4.96 -0.04
C LEU A 23 -9.93 4.60 -1.42
N ASP A 24 -10.67 3.85 -2.23
CA ASP A 24 -10.26 3.51 -3.60
C ASP A 24 -10.04 4.75 -4.46
N ARG A 25 -10.96 5.72 -4.39
CA ARG A 25 -10.85 7.01 -5.08
C ARG A 25 -9.64 7.81 -4.60
N ASP A 26 -9.42 7.85 -3.29
CA ASP A 26 -8.31 8.59 -2.71
C ASP A 26 -6.97 7.96 -3.07
N LEU A 27 -6.88 6.63 -3.14
CA LEU A 27 -5.71 5.90 -3.62
C LEU A 27 -5.46 6.18 -5.10
N ALA A 28 -6.48 6.12 -5.95
CA ALA A 28 -6.36 6.46 -7.37
C ALA A 28 -5.81 7.88 -7.56
N ALA A 29 -6.38 8.86 -6.86
CA ALA A 29 -5.94 10.25 -6.91
C ALA A 29 -4.49 10.41 -6.37
N ALA A 30 -4.17 9.76 -5.26
CA ALA A 30 -2.85 9.83 -4.63
C ALA A 30 -1.73 9.27 -5.51
N PHE A 31 -2.00 8.16 -6.19
CA PHE A 31 -1.03 7.49 -7.07
C PHE A 31 -1.13 7.91 -8.54
N ALA A 32 -2.01 8.85 -8.87
CA ALA A 32 -2.31 9.26 -10.25
C ALA A 32 -2.67 8.07 -11.16
N LEU A 33 -3.49 7.15 -10.65
CA LEU A 33 -4.00 5.97 -11.34
C LEU A 33 -5.48 6.15 -11.69
N ALA A 34 -5.99 5.30 -12.58
CA ALA A 34 -7.44 5.19 -12.78
C ALA A 34 -8.11 4.62 -11.51
N GLU A 35 -9.33 5.06 -11.22
CA GLU A 35 -10.13 4.47 -10.14
C GLU A 35 -10.36 2.97 -10.42
N ALA A 36 -10.07 2.16 -9.41
CA ALA A 36 -10.21 0.71 -9.43
C ALA A 36 -10.51 0.22 -8.00
N PRO A 37 -11.08 -0.99 -7.82
CA PRO A 37 -11.54 -1.46 -6.51
C PRO A 37 -10.39 -1.97 -5.61
N PHE A 38 -9.39 -1.12 -5.34
CA PHE A 38 -8.15 -1.49 -4.65
C PHE A 38 -8.40 -2.18 -3.30
N THR A 39 -9.28 -1.65 -2.46
CA THR A 39 -9.58 -2.21 -1.12
C THR A 39 -10.28 -3.56 -1.14
N SER A 40 -10.74 -4.04 -2.31
CA SER A 40 -11.45 -5.31 -2.45
C SER A 40 -10.87 -6.27 -3.50
N SER A 41 -9.95 -5.82 -4.35
CA SER A 41 -9.37 -6.60 -5.45
C SER A 41 -7.86 -6.78 -5.29
N VAL A 42 -7.43 -8.04 -5.15
CA VAL A 42 -6.01 -8.38 -5.10
C VAL A 42 -5.29 -8.04 -6.41
N ALA A 43 -5.96 -8.21 -7.56
CA ALA A 43 -5.37 -7.91 -8.86
C ALA A 43 -5.07 -6.42 -9.01
N ASP A 44 -6.03 -5.56 -8.63
CA ASP A 44 -5.86 -4.11 -8.71
C ASP A 44 -4.83 -3.60 -7.70
N CYS A 45 -4.79 -4.18 -6.49
CA CYS A 45 -3.72 -3.91 -5.53
C CYS A 45 -2.32 -4.23 -6.06
N ARG A 46 -2.17 -5.35 -6.76
CA ARG A 46 -0.90 -5.75 -7.37
C ARG A 46 -0.48 -4.77 -8.47
N ALA A 47 -1.41 -4.40 -9.35
CA ALA A 47 -1.17 -3.40 -10.37
C ALA A 47 -0.77 -2.05 -9.77
N LEU A 48 -1.44 -1.62 -8.70
CA LEU A 48 -1.08 -0.41 -7.94
C LEU A 48 0.33 -0.53 -7.36
N ALA A 49 0.67 -1.64 -6.70
CA ALA A 49 1.99 -1.83 -6.09
C ALA A 49 3.11 -1.80 -7.14
N GLU A 50 2.92 -2.44 -8.29
CA GLU A 50 3.88 -2.44 -9.40
C GLU A 50 4.06 -1.04 -10.01
N ALA A 51 2.96 -0.28 -10.17
CA ALA A 51 3.02 1.09 -10.68
C ALA A 51 3.65 2.07 -9.69
N ALA A 52 3.30 1.96 -8.40
CA ALA A 52 3.76 2.87 -7.35
C ALA A 52 5.21 2.63 -6.94
N LEU A 53 5.65 1.37 -6.96
CA LEU A 53 6.93 0.94 -6.40
C LEU A 53 7.64 -0.04 -7.35
N PRO A 54 8.02 0.43 -8.56
CA PRO A 54 8.71 -0.41 -9.51
C PRO A 54 10.01 -0.97 -8.91
N GLY A 55 10.29 -2.23 -9.23
CA GLY A 55 11.47 -2.97 -8.74
C GLY A 55 11.28 -3.70 -7.42
N LEU A 56 10.24 -3.39 -6.63
CA LEU A 56 9.96 -4.12 -5.40
C LEU A 56 9.18 -5.41 -5.68
N ARG A 57 9.57 -6.49 -5.00
CA ARG A 57 8.88 -7.77 -5.04
C ARG A 57 7.81 -7.84 -3.96
N LEU A 58 6.57 -8.11 -4.37
CA LEU A 58 5.46 -8.42 -3.48
C LEU A 58 5.48 -9.91 -3.10
N HIS A 59 5.39 -10.17 -1.80
CA HIS A 59 5.12 -11.49 -1.23
C HIS A 59 3.83 -11.44 -0.41
N LEU A 60 3.06 -12.53 -0.44
CA LEU A 60 1.83 -12.69 0.34
C LEU A 60 1.95 -13.94 1.21
N GLY A 61 1.47 -13.87 2.45
CA GLY A 61 1.41 -15.01 3.35
C GLY A 61 0.39 -14.79 4.46
N TYR A 62 0.45 -15.65 5.47
CA TYR A 62 -0.34 -15.54 6.69
C TYR A 62 0.57 -15.38 7.90
N GLY A 63 0.14 -14.56 8.87
CA GLY A 63 0.83 -14.40 10.13
C GLY A 63 0.94 -15.74 10.90
N ALA A 64 1.74 -15.78 11.96
CA ALA A 64 2.02 -17.01 12.70
C ALA A 64 0.77 -17.71 13.28
N SER A 65 -0.31 -16.96 13.52
CA SER A 65 -1.60 -17.50 13.95
C SER A 65 -2.41 -18.14 12.82
N GLY A 66 -2.04 -17.90 11.57
CA GLY A 66 -2.83 -18.26 10.39
C GLY A 66 -4.11 -17.43 10.17
N MET A 67 -4.40 -16.47 11.05
CA MET A 67 -5.68 -15.76 11.07
C MET A 67 -5.73 -14.59 10.09
N PHE A 68 -4.66 -13.80 10.02
CA PHE A 68 -4.61 -12.62 9.17
C PHE A 68 -3.57 -12.77 8.07
N PRO A 69 -3.89 -12.34 6.84
CA PRO A 69 -2.91 -12.23 5.78
C PRO A 69 -1.91 -11.11 6.09
N TYR A 70 -0.67 -11.30 5.63
CA TYR A 70 0.30 -10.24 5.51
C TYR A 70 0.75 -10.07 4.06
N ALA A 71 1.18 -8.86 3.74
CA ALA A 71 1.94 -8.58 2.54
C ALA A 71 3.35 -8.11 2.94
N SER A 72 4.34 -8.43 2.11
CA SER A 72 5.69 -7.90 2.22
C SER A 72 6.12 -7.32 0.89
N LEU A 73 6.77 -6.15 0.93
CA LEU A 73 7.43 -5.54 -0.22
C LEU A 73 8.91 -5.45 0.07
N SER A 74 9.72 -6.00 -0.84
CA SER A 74 11.16 -6.08 -0.66
C SER A 74 11.94 -5.82 -1.95
N GLY A 75 13.07 -5.14 -1.84
CA GLY A 75 13.91 -4.74 -2.98
C GLY A 75 14.69 -3.46 -2.65
N ASP A 76 15.81 -3.21 -3.33
CA ASP A 76 16.62 -2.00 -3.15
C ASP A 76 17.03 -1.70 -1.70
N GLY A 77 17.33 -2.72 -0.92
CA GLY A 77 17.68 -2.58 0.51
C GLY A 77 16.49 -2.27 1.43
N LEU A 78 15.26 -2.21 0.89
CA LEU A 78 14.03 -2.06 1.63
C LEU A 78 13.38 -3.43 1.87
N CYS A 79 12.82 -3.62 3.06
CA CYS A 79 11.90 -4.70 3.37
C CYS A 79 10.85 -4.17 4.35
N VAL A 80 9.59 -4.13 3.92
CA VAL A 80 8.46 -3.77 4.78
C VAL A 80 7.43 -4.88 4.77
N MET A 81 6.68 -4.99 5.87
CA MET A 81 5.62 -5.98 6.02
C MET A 81 4.44 -5.34 6.73
N SER A 82 3.23 -5.69 6.31
CA SER A 82 1.99 -5.24 6.96
C SER A 82 0.98 -6.36 7.03
N GLU A 83 0.36 -6.52 8.20
CA GLU A 83 -0.76 -7.42 8.45
C GLU A 83 -2.08 -6.63 8.41
N SER A 84 -3.17 -7.26 7.97
CA SER A 84 -4.48 -6.63 7.88
C SER A 84 -5.62 -7.66 7.85
N PRO A 85 -6.89 -7.29 8.14
CA PRO A 85 -8.03 -8.21 8.05
C PRO A 85 -8.26 -8.82 6.66
N THR A 86 -7.78 -8.19 5.59
CA THR A 86 -7.92 -8.68 4.21
C THR A 86 -6.60 -8.59 3.44
N VAL A 87 -6.44 -9.45 2.42
CA VAL A 87 -5.24 -9.44 1.55
C VAL A 87 -5.08 -8.09 0.84
N PRO A 88 -6.12 -7.48 0.22
CA PRO A 88 -5.97 -6.18 -0.43
C PRO A 88 -5.46 -5.10 0.52
N LEU A 89 -6.01 -5.01 1.74
CA LEU A 89 -5.58 -4.02 2.72
C LEU A 89 -4.15 -4.27 3.22
N ALA A 90 -3.73 -5.54 3.37
CA ALA A 90 -2.34 -5.87 3.70
C ALA A 90 -1.37 -5.35 2.62
N ILE A 91 -1.70 -5.54 1.34
CA ILE A 91 -0.91 -5.03 0.21
C ILE A 91 -0.83 -3.50 0.27
N LEU A 92 -1.97 -2.82 0.38
CA LEU A 92 -2.02 -1.35 0.37
C LEU A 92 -1.22 -0.75 1.53
N ARG A 93 -1.30 -1.34 2.74
CA ARG A 93 -0.52 -0.89 3.90
C ARG A 93 0.97 -1.06 3.66
N SER A 94 1.39 -2.17 3.07
CA SER A 94 2.79 -2.38 2.68
C SER A 94 3.25 -1.37 1.63
N VAL A 95 2.40 -1.02 0.65
CA VAL A 95 2.72 0.02 -0.33
C VAL A 95 2.91 1.38 0.36
N MET A 96 2.04 1.75 1.30
CA MET A 96 2.20 3.01 2.07
C MET A 96 3.50 3.00 2.86
N ALA A 97 3.77 1.93 3.61
CA ALA A 97 4.98 1.79 4.41
C ALA A 97 6.25 1.85 3.55
N ALA A 98 6.26 1.17 2.41
CA ALA A 98 7.40 1.17 1.48
C ALA A 98 7.64 2.55 0.87
N ARG A 99 6.57 3.24 0.47
CA ARG A 99 6.64 4.61 -0.05
C ARG A 99 7.22 5.56 1.00
N THR A 100 6.71 5.52 2.23
CA THR A 100 7.20 6.35 3.34
C THR A 100 8.66 6.06 3.69
N ALA A 101 9.08 4.79 3.60
CA ALA A 101 10.48 4.43 3.79
C ALA A 101 11.38 4.97 2.66
N ARG A 102 11.01 4.80 1.38
CA ARG A 102 11.75 5.36 0.24
C ARG A 102 11.87 6.88 0.31
N ALA A 103 10.80 7.57 0.69
CA ALA A 103 10.80 9.03 0.84
C ALA A 103 11.78 9.52 1.92
N ARG A 104 11.97 8.75 3.00
CA ARG A 104 12.96 9.06 4.05
C ARG A 104 14.40 8.77 3.64
N SER A 105 14.61 7.80 2.75
CA SER A 105 15.93 7.40 2.27
C SER A 105 16.46 8.27 1.12
N ALA A 106 15.62 9.09 0.50
CA ALA A 106 16.07 10.03 -0.53
C ALA A 106 16.93 11.15 0.11
N PRO A 107 18.14 11.44 -0.41
CA PRO A 107 18.93 12.57 0.07
C PRO A 107 18.14 13.89 -0.11
N PRO A 108 18.31 14.88 0.79
CA PRO A 108 17.66 16.18 0.62
C PRO A 108 18.11 16.77 -0.72
N ALA A 109 17.16 17.28 -1.51
CA ALA A 109 17.47 18.01 -2.73
C ALA A 109 18.41 19.17 -2.36
N ALA A 110 19.60 19.18 -2.98
CA ALA A 110 20.62 20.20 -2.80
C ALA A 110 20.20 21.54 -3.42
#